data_AF-A0A4C2ZTP3-F1
#
_entry.id   AF-A0A4C2ZTP3-F1
#
_cell.length_a   1.000
_cell.length_b   1.000
_cell.length_c   1.000
_cell.angle_alpha   90.00
_cell.angle_beta   90.00
_cell.angle_gamma   90.00
#
_symmetry.space_group_name_H-M   'P 1'
#
loop_
_entity.id
_entity.type
_entity.pdbx_description
1 polymer ?
#
loop_
_entity_poly.entity_id
_entity_poly.type
_entity_poly.pdbx_seq_one_letter_code
_entity_poly.pdbx_strand_id
1 'polypeptide(L)'
;MRLFSIPPPTLLAGFLAVLIGYASSAAIIWQAAIVAGATTAQISGWMTALGLAMGVSTLALTLWYRVPVLTAWSTPGAALLVTGLQGLTLNETIGVFIVTNALIVLCGITGLFAHLMRIIPHSLAAAMLAGILLRFGLQAFASLDGQFTLCGSMLLVWLATRAVAPRYAVIAAMIIGVVIVIAQGDIVTTDVVFKPVLPTYISPDFSFAHSLSVALPLFLVTMASQNAPGIAAMKAAGYSAPVSPLIVFTGLLALVFSPFGVYSVGIAAITAAICQSPEAHPDKDQRWLAAAVAVMPVS
;
A
#
# COMPACT_ATOMS: atom_id res chain seq x y z
N MET A 1 -27.15 -20.20 -14.66
CA MET A 1 -25.82 -19.72 -14.22
C MET A 1 -25.84 -18.20 -14.23
N ARG A 2 -25.98 -17.55 -13.06
CA ARG A 2 -25.89 -16.08 -12.98
C ARG A 2 -24.41 -15.70 -13.03
N LEU A 3 -23.96 -15.05 -14.11
CA LEU A 3 -22.65 -14.40 -14.10
C LEU A 3 -22.62 -13.43 -12.92
N PHE A 4 -21.58 -13.51 -12.09
CA PHE A 4 -21.27 -12.51 -11.09
C PHE A 4 -21.00 -11.18 -11.81
N SER A 5 -22.02 -10.37 -12.05
CA SER A 5 -21.85 -9.02 -12.57
C SER A 5 -21.31 -8.16 -11.43
N ILE A 6 -19.99 -7.94 -11.41
CA ILE A 6 -19.38 -7.00 -10.48
C ILE A 6 -19.92 -5.60 -10.82
N PRO A 7 -20.53 -4.87 -9.87
CA PRO A 7 -21.08 -3.56 -10.16
C PRO A 7 -19.98 -2.57 -10.60
N PRO A 8 -20.23 -1.69 -11.59
CA PRO A 8 -19.26 -0.67 -12.00
C PRO A 8 -18.66 0.18 -10.86
N PRO A 9 -19.43 0.57 -9.81
CA PRO A 9 -18.86 1.29 -8.66
C PRO A 9 -17.81 0.48 -7.88
N THR A 10 -17.99 -0.84 -7.81
CA THR A 10 -17.06 -1.77 -7.15
C THR A 10 -15.76 -1.88 -7.93
N LEU A 11 -15.86 -1.94 -9.27
CA LEU A 11 -14.69 -1.93 -10.15
C LEU A 11 -13.89 -0.62 -9.97
N LEU A 12 -14.61 0.51 -9.97
CA LEU A 12 -14.01 1.82 -9.82
C LEU A 12 -13.31 1.98 -8.46
N ALA A 13 -13.95 1.57 -7.36
CA ALA A 13 -13.36 1.65 -6.03
C ALA A 13 -12.07 0.84 -5.92
N GLY A 14 -12.05 -0.38 -6.47
CA GLY A 14 -10.86 -1.21 -6.53
C GLY A 14 -9.73 -0.56 -7.33
N PHE A 15 -10.05 -0.03 -8.51
CA PHE A 15 -9.09 0.70 -9.35
C PHE A 15 -8.50 1.93 -8.64
N LEU A 16 -9.36 2.76 -8.04
CA LEU A 16 -8.93 3.95 -7.29
C LEU A 16 -8.04 3.58 -6.10
N ALA A 17 -8.34 2.49 -5.40
CA ALA A 17 -7.53 2.03 -4.27
C ALA A 17 -6.09 1.68 -4.70
N VAL A 18 -5.93 0.99 -5.84
CA VAL A 18 -4.60 0.66 -6.39
C VAL A 18 -3.88 1.91 -6.86
N LEU A 19 -4.55 2.74 -7.65
CA LEU A 19 -3.99 3.94 -8.24
C LEU A 19 -3.46 4.88 -7.14
N ILE A 20 -4.29 5.17 -6.13
CA ILE A 20 -3.90 6.03 -5.00
C ILE A 20 -2.76 5.37 -4.21
N GLY A 21 -2.80 4.05 -4.01
CA GLY A 21 -1.73 3.29 -3.37
C GLY A 21 -0.38 3.54 -4.04
N TYR A 22 -0.28 3.27 -5.34
CA TYR A 22 0.95 3.46 -6.12
C TYR A 22 1.37 4.93 -6.21
N ALA A 23 0.46 5.82 -6.59
CA ALA A 23 0.75 7.25 -6.77
C ALA A 23 1.26 7.91 -5.48
N SER A 24 0.82 7.45 -4.30
CA SER A 24 1.16 8.08 -3.03
C SER A 24 2.61 7.86 -2.58
N SER A 25 3.20 6.71 -2.89
CA SER A 25 4.45 6.29 -2.20
C SER A 25 5.40 5.42 -3.00
N ALA A 26 5.08 5.06 -4.24
CA ALA A 26 6.00 4.30 -5.09
C ALA A 26 7.34 5.02 -5.31
N ALA A 27 7.33 6.36 -5.44
CA ALA A 27 8.55 7.15 -5.62
C ALA A 27 9.52 7.03 -4.44
N ILE A 28 9.01 6.96 -3.20
CA ILE A 28 9.86 6.80 -2.00
C ILE A 28 10.46 5.39 -1.95
N ILE A 29 9.71 4.36 -2.37
CA ILE A 29 10.24 3.00 -2.46
C ILE A 29 11.33 2.92 -3.52
N TRP A 30 11.11 3.56 -4.67
CA TRP A 30 12.11 3.68 -5.71
C TRP A 30 13.39 4.34 -5.18
N GLN A 31 13.25 5.44 -4.45
CA GLN A 31 14.39 6.13 -3.83
C GLN A 31 15.12 5.25 -2.81
N ALA A 32 14.39 4.53 -1.96
CA ALA A 32 14.99 3.60 -1.00
C ALA A 32 15.79 2.49 -1.70
N ALA A 33 15.29 1.99 -2.83
CA ALA A 33 15.97 0.97 -3.62
C ALA A 33 17.22 1.50 -4.33
N ILE A 34 17.21 2.76 -4.81
CA ILE A 34 18.42 3.44 -5.30
C ILE A 34 19.46 3.54 -4.19
N VAL A 35 19.06 3.95 -2.97
CA VAL A 35 19.97 4.05 -1.82
C VAL A 35 20.57 2.69 -1.47
N ALA A 36 19.81 1.60 -1.62
CA ALA A 36 20.29 0.23 -1.44
C ALA A 36 21.28 -0.26 -2.52
N GLY A 37 21.52 0.55 -3.57
CA GLY A 37 22.36 0.19 -4.70
C GLY A 37 21.68 -0.71 -5.74
N ALA A 38 20.35 -0.79 -5.76
CA ALA A 38 19.63 -1.57 -6.77
C ALA A 38 19.67 -0.89 -8.15
N THR A 39 19.89 -1.68 -9.19
CA THR A 39 19.77 -1.22 -10.58
C THR A 39 18.31 -0.99 -10.97
N THR A 40 18.03 -0.14 -11.96
CA THR A 40 16.66 0.10 -12.48
C THR A 40 15.90 -1.19 -12.79
N ALA A 41 16.58 -2.18 -13.38
CA ALA A 41 15.99 -3.49 -13.67
C ALA A 41 15.57 -4.22 -12.38
N GLN A 42 16.44 -4.23 -11.36
CA GLN A 42 16.10 -4.82 -10.05
C GLN A 42 14.95 -4.07 -9.37
N ILE A 43 14.93 -2.74 -9.39
CA ILE A 43 13.84 -1.93 -8.81
C ILE A 43 12.51 -2.27 -9.48
N SER A 44 12.47 -2.37 -10.81
CA SER A 44 11.25 -2.78 -11.51
C SER A 44 10.80 -4.19 -11.12
N GLY A 45 11.75 -5.15 -10.96
CA GLY A 45 11.47 -6.48 -10.43
C GLY A 45 10.95 -6.46 -8.98
N TRP A 46 11.48 -5.56 -8.12
CA TRP A 46 11.00 -5.36 -6.76
C TRP A 46 9.55 -4.86 -6.75
N MET A 47 9.21 -3.94 -7.64
CA MET A 47 7.84 -3.45 -7.80
C MET A 47 6.88 -4.55 -8.25
N THR A 48 7.31 -5.41 -9.16
CA THR A 48 6.55 -6.60 -9.56
C THR A 48 6.35 -7.56 -8.40
N ALA A 49 7.39 -7.86 -7.62
CA ALA A 49 7.30 -8.75 -6.46
C ALA A 49 6.39 -8.18 -5.36
N LEU A 50 6.50 -6.88 -5.07
CA LEU A 50 5.62 -6.17 -4.14
C LEU A 50 4.16 -6.21 -4.61
N GLY A 51 3.92 -5.88 -5.89
CA GLY A 51 2.60 -5.94 -6.50
C GLY A 51 1.98 -7.34 -6.41
N LEU A 52 2.77 -8.38 -6.71
CA LEU A 52 2.32 -9.78 -6.62
C LEU A 52 2.01 -10.17 -5.17
N ALA A 53 2.88 -9.84 -4.22
CA ALA A 53 2.68 -10.17 -2.81
C ALA A 53 1.43 -9.48 -2.24
N MET A 54 1.25 -8.18 -2.47
CA MET A 54 0.05 -7.47 -2.02
C MET A 54 -1.21 -7.95 -2.76
N GLY A 55 -1.10 -8.26 -4.05
CA GLY A 55 -2.20 -8.78 -4.83
C GLY A 55 -2.69 -10.12 -4.29
N VAL A 56 -1.78 -11.10 -4.22
CA VAL A 56 -2.09 -12.45 -3.72
C VAL A 56 -2.64 -12.39 -2.29
N SER A 57 -2.05 -11.60 -1.41
CA SER A 57 -2.54 -11.50 -0.03
C SER A 57 -3.87 -10.78 0.11
N THR A 58 -4.09 -9.69 -0.62
CA THR A 58 -5.41 -9.04 -0.68
C THR A 58 -6.47 -10.02 -1.15
N LEU A 59 -6.23 -10.71 -2.28
CA LEU A 59 -7.19 -11.62 -2.87
C LEU A 59 -7.49 -12.81 -1.97
N ALA A 60 -6.45 -13.47 -1.46
CA ALA A 60 -6.60 -14.63 -0.58
C ALA A 60 -7.37 -14.28 0.70
N LEU A 61 -6.97 -13.21 1.40
CA LEU A 61 -7.58 -12.82 2.67
C LEU A 61 -9.01 -12.32 2.48
N THR A 62 -9.25 -11.55 1.42
CA THR A 62 -10.58 -11.03 1.10
C THR A 62 -11.56 -12.15 0.74
N LEU A 63 -11.13 -13.12 -0.07
CA LEU A 63 -11.96 -14.28 -0.45
C LEU A 63 -12.22 -15.22 0.72
N TRP A 64 -11.20 -15.46 1.55
CA TRP A 64 -11.29 -16.37 2.69
C TRP A 64 -12.21 -15.83 3.78
N TYR A 65 -12.02 -14.57 4.18
CA TYR A 65 -12.79 -13.96 5.27
C TYR A 65 -14.08 -13.30 4.81
N ARG A 66 -14.29 -13.13 3.50
CA ARG A 66 -15.40 -12.34 2.94
C ARG A 66 -15.48 -10.92 3.54
N VAL A 67 -14.32 -10.36 3.80
CA VAL A 67 -14.12 -9.01 4.34
C VAL A 67 -13.23 -8.24 3.36
N PRO A 68 -13.46 -6.94 3.10
CA PRO A 68 -12.58 -6.11 2.26
C PRO A 68 -11.21 -5.85 2.92
N VAL A 69 -10.36 -6.89 2.93
CA VAL A 69 -8.98 -6.83 3.44
C VAL A 69 -8.05 -6.43 2.31
N LEU A 70 -7.68 -5.15 2.28
CA LEU A 70 -6.68 -4.64 1.35
C LEU A 70 -5.31 -4.65 2.02
N THR A 71 -4.30 -5.14 1.31
CA THR A 71 -2.91 -5.13 1.77
C THR A 71 -2.09 -4.13 0.98
N ALA A 72 -1.07 -3.57 1.63
CA ALA A 72 -0.17 -2.59 1.06
C ALA A 72 1.24 -2.74 1.67
N TRP A 73 2.23 -2.14 1.03
CA TRP A 73 3.55 -1.96 1.61
C TRP A 73 3.54 -0.93 2.76
N SER A 74 4.56 -0.93 3.61
CA SER A 74 4.72 0.07 4.67
C SER A 74 5.33 1.36 4.12
N THR A 75 4.51 2.40 3.87
CA THR A 75 5.02 3.72 3.42
C THR A 75 5.97 4.36 4.43
N PRO A 76 5.66 4.39 5.75
CA PRO A 76 6.62 4.87 6.74
C PRO A 76 7.89 4.00 6.81
N GLY A 77 7.75 2.70 6.53
CA GLY A 77 8.89 1.79 6.40
C GLY A 77 9.81 2.18 5.23
N ALA A 78 9.26 2.46 4.05
CA ALA A 78 10.05 2.92 2.91
C ALA A 78 10.79 4.24 3.21
N ALA A 79 10.12 5.19 3.87
CA ALA A 79 10.75 6.43 4.30
C ALA A 79 11.94 6.20 5.26
N LEU A 80 11.79 5.26 6.21
CA LEU A 80 12.88 4.85 7.10
C LEU A 80 14.05 4.22 6.32
N LEU A 81 13.77 3.45 5.28
CA LEU A 81 14.80 2.80 4.46
C LEU A 81 15.65 3.77 3.65
N VAL A 82 15.10 4.91 3.20
CA VAL A 82 15.86 5.95 2.46
C VAL A 82 17.08 6.43 3.26
N THR A 83 16.97 6.50 4.58
CA THR A 83 18.10 6.85 5.46
C THR A 83 18.76 5.62 6.07
N GLY A 84 17.99 4.59 6.40
CA GLY A 84 18.47 3.41 7.12
C GLY A 84 19.34 2.46 6.29
N LEU A 85 19.25 2.52 4.95
CA LEU A 85 20.06 1.69 4.05
C LEU A 85 21.35 2.38 3.57
N GLN A 86 21.61 3.61 4.00
CA GLN A 86 22.81 4.33 3.56
C GLN A 86 24.08 3.59 3.99
N GLY A 87 24.93 3.28 3.00
CA GLY A 87 26.19 2.56 3.22
C GLY A 87 26.06 1.03 3.31
N LEU A 88 24.85 0.47 3.20
CA LEU A 88 24.64 -0.97 3.10
C LEU A 88 24.76 -1.44 1.65
N THR A 89 25.23 -2.67 1.47
CA THR A 89 25.14 -3.36 0.18
C THR A 89 23.71 -3.83 -0.10
N LEU A 90 23.43 -4.14 -1.36
CA LEU A 90 22.14 -4.69 -1.77
C LEU A 90 21.86 -6.03 -1.08
N ASN A 91 22.87 -6.90 -0.93
CA ASN A 91 22.74 -8.20 -0.26
C ASN A 91 22.40 -8.06 1.23
N GLU A 92 23.05 -7.13 1.94
CA GLU A 92 22.74 -6.82 3.34
C GLU A 92 21.33 -6.23 3.50
N THR A 93 20.90 -5.41 2.55
CA THR A 93 19.53 -4.87 2.49
C THR A 93 18.49 -5.99 2.43
N ILE A 94 18.72 -7.01 1.61
CA ILE A 94 17.84 -8.19 1.55
C ILE A 94 17.86 -8.96 2.87
N GLY A 95 19.02 -9.09 3.52
CA GLY A 95 19.12 -9.66 4.87
C GLY A 95 18.26 -8.92 5.88
N VAL A 96 18.29 -7.58 5.85
CA VAL A 96 17.42 -6.71 6.67
C VAL A 96 15.94 -7.00 6.41
N PHE A 97 15.51 -7.10 5.14
CA PHE A 97 14.11 -7.38 4.80
C PHE A 97 13.65 -8.74 5.29
N ILE A 98 14.48 -9.78 5.13
CA ILE A 98 14.20 -11.13 5.63
C ILE A 98 14.04 -11.10 7.16
N VAL A 99 14.97 -10.47 7.88
CA VAL A 99 14.90 -10.38 9.35
C VAL A 99 13.65 -9.63 9.79
N THR A 100 13.35 -8.49 9.18
CA THR A 100 12.11 -7.73 9.47
C THR A 100 10.87 -8.59 9.27
N ASN A 101 10.73 -9.24 8.12
CA ASN A 101 9.54 -10.04 7.81
C ASN A 101 9.45 -11.30 8.69
N ALA A 102 10.58 -11.90 9.06
CA ALA A 102 10.61 -12.98 10.04
C ALA A 102 10.10 -12.50 11.41
N LEU A 103 10.50 -11.31 11.87
CA LEU A 103 9.97 -10.71 13.10
C LEU A 103 8.45 -10.44 13.01
N ILE A 104 7.95 -9.98 11.85
CA ILE A 104 6.50 -9.81 11.63
C ILE A 104 5.78 -11.16 11.77
N VAL A 105 6.28 -12.22 11.12
CA VAL A 105 5.70 -13.56 11.19
C VAL A 105 5.70 -14.08 12.63
N LEU A 106 6.83 -13.98 13.33
CA LEU A 106 6.96 -14.39 14.73
C LEU A 106 5.98 -13.62 15.62
N CYS A 107 5.83 -12.31 15.41
CA CYS A 107 4.87 -11.48 16.15
C CYS A 107 3.42 -11.89 15.86
N GLY A 108 3.11 -12.30 14.63
CA GLY A 108 1.80 -12.84 14.25
C GLY A 108 1.50 -14.18 14.91
N ILE A 109 2.45 -15.13 14.85
CA ILE A 109 2.33 -16.50 15.40
C ILE A 109 2.19 -16.46 16.92
N THR A 110 3.00 -15.66 17.61
CA THR A 110 2.92 -15.49 19.07
C THR A 110 1.63 -14.83 19.54
N GLY A 111 0.88 -14.19 18.64
CA GLY A 111 -0.34 -13.46 18.98
C GLY A 111 -0.08 -12.16 19.74
N LEU A 112 1.18 -11.75 19.90
CA LEU A 112 1.56 -10.55 20.64
C LEU A 112 0.87 -9.31 20.07
N PHE A 113 0.89 -9.16 18.74
CA PHE A 113 0.23 -8.05 18.09
C PHE A 113 -1.30 -8.11 18.21
N ALA A 114 -1.90 -9.29 18.07
CA ALA A 114 -3.32 -9.46 18.26
C ALA A 114 -3.75 -9.11 19.70
N HIS A 115 -2.94 -9.47 20.69
CA HIS A 115 -3.17 -9.10 22.09
C HIS A 115 -3.13 -7.58 22.28
N LEU A 116 -2.11 -6.89 21.76
CA LEU A 116 -2.03 -5.42 21.79
C LEU A 116 -3.24 -4.76 21.12
N MET A 117 -3.66 -5.28 19.96
CA MET A 117 -4.83 -4.77 19.23
C MET A 117 -6.17 -5.03 19.93
N ARG A 118 -6.24 -5.89 20.96
CA ARG A 118 -7.43 -6.07 21.81
C ARG A 118 -7.55 -5.00 22.88
N ILE A 119 -6.43 -4.40 23.29
CA ILE A 119 -6.39 -3.35 24.32
C ILE A 119 -6.73 -1.98 23.71
N ILE A 120 -6.48 -1.80 22.41
CA ILE A 120 -6.75 -0.54 21.70
C ILE A 120 -8.27 -0.23 21.73
N PRO A 121 -8.69 0.85 22.41
CA PRO A 121 -10.09 1.24 22.47
C PRO A 121 -10.56 1.78 21.13
N HIS A 122 -11.87 1.73 20.89
CA HIS A 122 -12.46 2.22 19.64
C HIS A 122 -12.16 3.72 19.39
N SER A 123 -12.10 4.53 20.45
CA SER A 123 -11.72 5.95 20.36
C SER A 123 -10.30 6.15 19.81
N LEU A 124 -9.35 5.33 20.25
CA LEU A 124 -7.98 5.38 19.74
C LEU A 124 -7.91 4.90 18.30
N ALA A 125 -8.67 3.85 17.93
CA ALA A 125 -8.76 3.40 16.55
C ALA A 125 -9.29 4.49 15.60
N ALA A 126 -10.34 5.21 16.02
CA ALA A 126 -10.87 6.35 15.28
C ALA A 126 -9.85 7.51 15.22
N ALA A 127 -9.15 7.81 16.31
CA ALA A 127 -8.11 8.83 16.35
C ALA A 127 -6.92 8.49 15.43
N MET A 128 -6.53 7.22 15.34
CA MET A 128 -5.49 6.75 14.41
C MET A 128 -5.91 6.98 12.96
N LEU A 129 -7.15 6.65 12.60
CA LEU A 129 -7.68 6.93 11.26
C LEU A 129 -7.71 8.44 10.97
N ALA A 130 -8.19 9.25 11.92
CA ALA A 130 -8.22 10.70 11.79
C ALA A 130 -6.82 11.30 11.62
N GLY A 131 -5.84 10.86 12.41
CA GLY A 131 -4.46 11.35 12.31
C GLY A 131 -3.81 11.03 10.96
N ILE A 132 -4.05 9.83 10.42
CA ILE A 132 -3.57 9.44 9.10
C ILE A 132 -4.22 10.27 8.01
N LEU A 133 -5.54 10.43 8.05
CA LEU A 133 -6.29 11.23 7.07
C LEU A 133 -5.89 12.71 7.13
N LEU A 134 -5.66 13.25 8.33
CA LEU A 134 -5.18 14.63 8.52
C LEU A 134 -3.80 14.81 7.91
N ARG A 135 -2.84 13.92 8.19
CA ARG A 135 -1.50 13.99 7.62
C ARG A 135 -1.53 13.88 6.09
N PHE A 136 -2.34 12.98 5.56
CA PHE A 136 -2.54 12.84 4.12
C PHE A 136 -3.11 14.13 3.50
N GLY A 137 -4.13 14.72 4.14
CA GLY A 137 -4.69 16.00 3.73
C GLY A 137 -3.68 17.15 3.75
N LEU A 138 -2.88 17.26 4.82
CA LEU A 138 -1.83 18.29 4.93
C LEU A 138 -0.72 18.11 3.88
N GLN A 139 -0.29 16.88 3.61
CA GLN A 139 0.71 16.59 2.57
C GLN A 139 0.20 16.97 1.17
N ALA A 140 -1.10 16.84 0.90
CA ALA A 140 -1.67 17.28 -0.38
C ALA A 140 -1.50 18.79 -0.60
N PHE A 141 -1.55 19.62 0.46
CA PHE A 141 -1.28 21.05 0.35
C PHE A 141 0.21 21.37 0.19
N ALA A 142 1.11 20.57 0.77
CA ALA A 142 2.55 20.74 0.57
C ALA A 142 2.95 20.57 -0.90
N SER A 143 2.25 19.73 -1.65
CA SER A 143 2.45 19.55 -3.09
C SER A 143 2.00 20.75 -3.95
N LEU A 144 1.28 21.73 -3.39
CA LEU A 144 0.95 22.97 -4.12
C LEU A 144 2.19 23.83 -4.37
N ASP A 145 3.22 23.69 -3.53
CA ASP A 145 4.46 24.44 -3.65
C ASP A 145 5.22 23.96 -4.89
N GLY A 146 5.32 24.82 -5.91
CA GLY A 146 5.92 24.50 -7.21
C GLY A 146 5.01 23.85 -8.26
N GLN A 147 3.81 23.37 -7.91
CA GLN A 147 2.86 22.74 -8.86
C GLN A 147 1.44 23.31 -8.81
N PHE A 148 1.32 24.62 -8.50
CA PHE A 148 0.03 25.28 -8.29
C PHE A 148 -0.99 25.07 -9.41
N THR A 149 -0.58 25.18 -10.68
CA THR A 149 -1.49 25.00 -11.82
C THR A 149 -2.04 23.56 -11.90
N LEU A 150 -1.21 22.56 -11.63
CA LEU A 150 -1.60 21.16 -11.67
C LEU A 150 -2.52 20.82 -10.48
N CYS A 151 -2.04 21.04 -9.26
CA CYS A 151 -2.82 20.72 -8.07
C CYS A 151 -4.10 21.57 -7.95
N GLY A 152 -4.05 22.85 -8.31
CA GLY A 152 -5.19 23.77 -8.26
C GLY A 152 -6.30 23.38 -9.25
N SER A 153 -5.94 23.01 -10.49
CA SER A 153 -6.91 22.56 -11.49
C SER A 153 -7.54 21.21 -11.14
N MET A 154 -6.75 20.26 -10.64
CA MET A 154 -7.24 18.98 -10.14
C MET A 154 -8.26 19.20 -9.01
N LEU A 155 -7.96 20.09 -8.06
CA LEU A 155 -8.87 20.44 -6.97
C LEU A 155 -10.16 21.11 -7.47
N LEU A 156 -10.07 22.05 -8.41
CA LEU A 156 -11.23 22.73 -8.98
C LEU A 156 -12.16 21.77 -9.73
N VAL A 157 -11.59 20.91 -10.58
CA VAL A 157 -12.37 19.88 -11.30
C VAL A 157 -12.98 18.89 -10.33
N TRP A 158 -12.24 18.49 -9.30
CA TRP A 158 -12.77 17.64 -8.24
C TRP A 158 -13.94 18.29 -7.52
N LEU A 159 -13.83 19.56 -7.11
CA LEU A 159 -14.89 20.30 -6.41
C LEU A 159 -16.14 20.43 -7.28
N ALA A 160 -15.96 20.85 -8.55
CA ALA A 160 -17.06 20.98 -9.50
C ALA A 160 -17.77 19.65 -9.73
N THR A 161 -17.00 18.58 -9.96
CA THR A 161 -17.54 17.24 -10.20
C THR A 161 -18.15 16.65 -8.93
N ARG A 162 -17.60 16.98 -7.75
CA ARG A 162 -18.14 16.50 -6.47
C ARG A 162 -19.54 17.06 -6.19
N ALA A 163 -19.88 18.24 -6.71
CA ALA A 163 -21.21 18.80 -6.57
C ALA A 163 -22.27 18.08 -7.44
N VAL A 164 -21.92 17.67 -8.66
CA VAL A 164 -22.87 17.08 -9.62
C VAL A 164 -22.84 15.55 -9.65
N ALA A 165 -21.66 14.96 -9.49
CA ALA A 165 -21.45 13.53 -9.55
C ALA A 165 -20.27 13.10 -8.64
N PRO A 166 -20.46 13.10 -7.30
CA PRO A 166 -19.44 12.76 -6.30
C PRO A 166 -18.60 11.52 -6.64
N ARG A 167 -19.23 10.52 -7.26
CA ARG A 167 -18.63 9.24 -7.63
C ARG A 167 -17.53 9.36 -8.69
N TYR A 168 -17.59 10.36 -9.57
CA TYR A 168 -16.60 10.55 -10.65
C TYR A 168 -15.57 11.63 -10.33
N ALA A 169 -15.69 12.31 -9.18
CA ALA A 169 -14.85 13.45 -8.84
C ALA A 169 -13.36 13.11 -8.85
N VAL A 170 -12.98 11.96 -8.29
CA VAL A 170 -11.59 11.51 -8.25
C VAL A 170 -11.04 11.19 -9.65
N ILE A 171 -11.86 10.55 -10.50
CA ILE A 171 -11.45 10.26 -11.89
C ILE A 171 -11.29 11.55 -12.69
N ALA A 172 -12.24 12.48 -12.57
CA ALA A 172 -12.18 13.75 -13.29
C ALA A 172 -10.93 14.56 -12.89
N ALA A 173 -10.60 14.58 -11.60
CA ALA A 173 -9.37 15.18 -11.10
C ALA A 173 -8.12 14.51 -11.70
N MET A 174 -8.09 13.18 -11.78
CA MET A 174 -6.98 12.46 -12.41
C MET A 174 -6.86 12.81 -13.91
N ILE A 175 -7.96 12.81 -14.65
CA ILE A 175 -7.97 13.10 -16.09
C ILE A 175 -7.40 14.50 -16.35
N ILE A 176 -7.85 15.52 -15.61
CA ILE A 176 -7.33 16.88 -15.80
C ILE A 176 -5.84 16.96 -15.44
N GLY A 177 -5.40 16.23 -14.41
CA GLY A 177 -3.98 16.14 -14.05
C GLY A 177 -3.14 15.59 -15.20
N VAL A 178 -3.58 14.47 -15.80
CA VAL A 178 -2.91 13.87 -16.96
C VAL A 178 -2.87 14.85 -18.15
N VAL A 179 -3.99 15.51 -18.46
CA VAL A 179 -4.07 16.49 -19.55
C VAL A 179 -3.06 17.64 -19.35
N ILE A 180 -2.92 18.13 -18.12
CA ILE A 180 -2.00 19.23 -17.82
C ILE A 180 -0.55 18.78 -17.90
N VAL A 181 -0.21 17.60 -17.38
CA VAL A 181 1.16 17.06 -17.49
C VAL A 181 1.52 16.81 -18.97
N ILE A 182 0.59 16.31 -19.79
CA ILE A 182 0.77 16.20 -21.25
C ILE A 182 1.05 17.60 -21.84
N ALA A 183 0.23 18.59 -21.49
CA ALA A 183 0.34 19.94 -22.03
C ALA A 183 1.61 20.67 -21.60
N GLN A 184 2.16 20.35 -20.42
CA GLN A 184 3.43 20.88 -19.91
C GLN A 184 4.65 20.23 -20.58
N GLY A 185 4.47 19.09 -21.26
CA GLY A 185 5.57 18.36 -21.89
C GLY A 185 6.43 17.56 -20.90
N ASP A 186 5.98 17.42 -19.66
CA ASP A 186 6.71 16.74 -18.58
C ASP A 186 6.62 15.20 -18.66
N ILE A 187 5.99 14.66 -19.71
CA ILE A 187 5.95 13.22 -19.95
C ILE A 187 7.23 12.81 -20.67
N VAL A 188 8.14 12.22 -19.92
CA VAL A 188 9.27 11.49 -20.49
C VAL A 188 8.75 10.21 -21.14
N THR A 189 8.46 10.25 -22.45
CA THR A 189 8.02 9.10 -23.24
C THR A 189 9.16 8.32 -23.89
N THR A 190 10.40 8.80 -23.74
CA THR A 190 11.59 8.17 -24.31
C THR A 190 11.85 6.87 -23.56
N ASP A 191 11.80 5.73 -24.26
CA ASP A 191 12.09 4.37 -23.76
C ASP A 191 10.98 3.64 -22.95
N VAL A 192 9.70 3.83 -23.28
CA VAL A 192 8.63 2.96 -22.74
C VAL A 192 8.68 1.58 -23.42
N VAL A 193 9.46 0.67 -22.85
CA VAL A 193 9.51 -0.74 -23.27
C VAL A 193 8.51 -1.54 -22.43
N PHE A 194 7.37 -1.89 -23.01
CA PHE A 194 6.40 -2.80 -22.40
C PHE A 194 6.94 -4.23 -22.41
N LYS A 195 7.73 -4.58 -21.38
CA LYS A 195 8.18 -5.95 -21.12
C LYS A 195 7.87 -6.35 -19.68
N PRO A 196 7.28 -7.53 -19.45
CA PRO A 196 7.16 -8.07 -18.10
C PRO A 196 8.56 -8.21 -17.50
N VAL A 197 8.83 -7.48 -16.41
CA VAL A 197 10.09 -7.64 -15.66
C VAL A 197 9.86 -8.68 -14.58
N LEU A 198 10.57 -9.80 -14.68
CA LEU A 198 10.54 -10.81 -13.65
C LEU A 198 11.44 -10.37 -12.48
N PRO A 199 10.99 -10.55 -11.23
CA PRO A 199 11.82 -10.28 -10.07
C PRO A 199 13.07 -11.16 -10.10
N THR A 200 14.24 -10.54 -9.96
CA THR A 200 15.51 -11.26 -9.89
C THR A 200 15.81 -11.63 -8.44
N TYR A 201 16.22 -12.87 -8.20
CA TYR A 201 16.69 -13.30 -6.89
C TYR A 201 17.99 -12.58 -6.53
N ILE A 202 18.06 -12.07 -5.30
CA ILE A 202 19.25 -11.46 -4.71
C ILE A 202 19.60 -12.28 -3.46
N SER A 203 20.83 -12.78 -3.39
CA SER A 203 21.29 -13.55 -2.24
C SER A 203 21.37 -12.66 -0.99
N PRO A 204 20.78 -13.08 0.14
CA PRO A 204 20.88 -12.30 1.37
C PRO A 204 22.27 -12.41 1.99
N ASP A 205 22.73 -11.31 2.57
CA ASP A 205 23.83 -11.29 3.53
C ASP A 205 23.33 -10.82 4.89
N PHE A 206 23.69 -11.51 5.96
CA PHE A 206 23.13 -11.26 7.28
C PHE A 206 24.15 -10.61 8.21
N SER A 207 23.83 -9.40 8.63
CA SER A 207 24.58 -8.68 9.65
C SER A 207 23.74 -8.52 10.91
N PHE A 208 24.30 -8.94 12.05
CA PHE A 208 23.67 -8.71 13.35
C PHE A 208 23.52 -7.22 13.65
N ALA A 209 24.52 -6.41 13.27
CA ALA A 209 24.45 -4.96 13.44
C ALA A 209 23.28 -4.36 12.65
N HIS A 210 23.12 -4.71 11.38
CA HIS A 210 22.03 -4.21 10.52
C HIS A 210 20.65 -4.74 10.95
N SER A 211 20.62 -5.94 11.52
CA SER A 211 19.40 -6.50 12.13
C SER A 211 18.90 -5.61 13.28
N LEU A 212 19.81 -5.13 14.12
CA LEU A 212 19.45 -4.28 15.25
C LEU A 212 19.21 -2.81 14.84
N SER A 213 20.05 -2.27 13.94
CA SER A 213 20.00 -0.85 13.58
C SER A 213 18.96 -0.51 12.51
N VAL A 214 18.55 -1.47 11.67
CA VAL A 214 17.59 -1.23 10.57
C VAL A 214 16.40 -2.18 10.62
N ALA A 215 16.63 -3.49 10.72
CA ALA A 215 15.54 -4.46 10.60
C ALA A 215 14.53 -4.37 11.75
N LEU A 216 15.02 -4.18 12.98
CA LEU A 216 14.18 -3.99 14.16
C LEU A 216 13.38 -2.68 14.10
N PRO A 217 13.98 -1.49 13.82
CA PRO A 217 13.20 -0.28 13.56
C PRO A 217 12.17 -0.41 12.44
N LEU A 218 12.53 -1.05 11.32
CA LEU A 218 11.60 -1.28 10.21
C LEU A 218 10.41 -2.16 10.62
N PHE A 219 10.66 -3.21 11.41
CA PHE A 219 9.62 -4.06 12.00
C PHE A 219 8.68 -3.23 12.89
N LEU A 220 9.23 -2.47 13.84
CA LEU A 220 8.44 -1.67 14.78
C LEU A 220 7.60 -0.62 14.06
N VAL A 221 8.19 0.11 13.11
CA VAL A 221 7.49 1.12 12.31
C VAL A 221 6.37 0.48 11.48
N THR A 222 6.62 -0.69 10.88
CA THR A 222 5.61 -1.41 10.09
C THR A 222 4.45 -1.89 10.97
N MET A 223 4.73 -2.45 12.14
CA MET A 223 3.68 -2.90 13.05
C MET A 223 2.85 -1.73 13.61
N ALA A 224 3.51 -0.67 14.05
CA ALA A 224 2.86 0.46 14.71
C ALA A 224 2.18 1.42 13.72
N SER A 225 2.78 1.69 12.57
CA SER A 225 2.33 2.75 11.65
C SER A 225 1.56 2.24 10.43
N GLN A 226 1.66 0.95 10.11
CA GLN A 226 0.92 0.34 8.99
C GLN A 226 -0.14 -0.63 9.50
N ASN A 227 0.28 -1.70 10.18
CA ASN A 227 -0.63 -2.77 10.59
C ASN A 227 -1.64 -2.32 11.64
N ALA A 228 -1.21 -1.61 12.69
CA ALA A 228 -2.13 -1.20 13.76
C ALA A 228 -3.22 -0.25 13.26
N PRO A 229 -2.91 0.80 12.47
CA PRO A 229 -3.95 1.63 11.87
C PRO A 229 -4.79 0.90 10.83
N GLY A 230 -4.22 -0.02 10.04
CA GLY A 230 -4.98 -0.82 9.09
C GLY A 230 -6.04 -1.69 9.77
N ILE A 231 -5.67 -2.38 10.85
CA ILE A 231 -6.61 -3.17 11.66
C ILE A 231 -7.63 -2.26 12.36
N ALA A 232 -7.19 -1.12 12.90
CA ALA A 232 -8.08 -0.14 13.53
C ALA A 232 -9.13 0.42 12.55
N ALA A 233 -8.73 0.76 11.33
CA ALA A 233 -9.62 1.24 10.27
C ALA A 233 -10.65 0.19 9.88
N MET A 234 -10.21 -1.07 9.68
CA MET A 234 -11.12 -2.19 9.39
C MET A 234 -12.15 -2.40 10.50
N LYS A 235 -11.72 -2.35 11.78
CA LYS A 235 -12.63 -2.41 12.94
C LYS A 235 -13.60 -1.22 12.97
N ALA A 236 -13.13 -0.01 12.67
CA ALA A 236 -13.94 1.20 12.63
C ALA A 236 -15.01 1.16 11.52
N ALA A 237 -14.70 0.53 10.38
CA ALA A 237 -15.68 0.23 9.33
C ALA A 237 -16.67 -0.91 9.71
N GLY A 238 -16.49 -1.50 10.89
CA GLY A 238 -17.33 -2.56 11.42
C GLY A 238 -17.09 -3.91 10.74
N TYR A 239 -15.86 -4.17 10.30
CA TYR A 239 -15.41 -5.47 9.85
C TYR A 239 -14.49 -6.12 10.89
N SER A 240 -14.70 -7.41 11.14
CA SER A 240 -13.87 -8.19 12.05
C SER A 240 -13.23 -9.37 11.33
N ALA A 241 -11.91 -9.45 11.37
CA ALA A 241 -11.13 -10.59 10.92
C ALA A 241 -10.04 -10.91 11.97
N PRO A 242 -9.64 -12.18 12.11
CA PRO A 242 -8.67 -12.57 13.12
C PRO A 242 -7.30 -11.98 12.80
N VAL A 243 -6.82 -11.07 13.67
CA VAL A 243 -5.62 -10.25 13.42
C VAL A 243 -4.37 -11.10 13.19
N SER A 244 -4.11 -12.10 14.05
CA SER A 244 -2.92 -12.94 13.93
C SER A 244 -2.80 -13.64 12.57
N PRO A 245 -3.82 -14.36 12.06
CA PRO A 245 -3.79 -14.90 10.71
C PRO A 245 -3.49 -13.88 9.61
N LEU A 246 -4.05 -12.66 9.69
CA LEU A 246 -3.76 -11.61 8.71
C LEU A 246 -2.27 -11.23 8.72
N ILE A 247 -1.70 -11.01 9.91
CA ILE A 247 -0.29 -10.65 10.07
C ILE A 247 0.65 -11.79 9.66
N VAL A 248 0.32 -13.03 10.03
CA VAL A 248 1.12 -14.21 9.65
C VAL A 248 1.10 -14.39 8.14
N PHE A 249 -0.06 -14.32 7.51
CA PHE A 249 -0.17 -14.54 6.06
C PHE A 249 0.56 -13.46 5.27
N THR A 250 0.34 -12.18 5.60
CA THR A 250 1.04 -11.06 4.94
C THR A 250 2.55 -11.08 5.19
N GLY A 251 2.97 -11.34 6.44
CA GLY A 251 4.37 -11.46 6.81
C GLY A 251 5.07 -12.65 6.14
N LEU A 252 4.42 -13.82 6.04
CA LEU A 252 4.99 -15.00 5.38
C LEU A 252 5.19 -14.74 3.90
N LEU A 253 4.21 -14.11 3.24
CA LEU A 253 4.32 -13.76 1.84
C LEU A 253 5.45 -12.74 1.64
N ALA A 254 5.52 -11.69 2.47
CA ALA A 254 6.62 -10.73 2.44
C ALA A 254 7.98 -11.40 2.66
N LEU A 255 8.07 -12.36 3.58
CA LEU A 255 9.28 -13.13 3.88
C LEU A 255 9.73 -13.97 2.67
N VAL A 256 8.81 -14.70 2.03
CA VAL A 256 9.09 -15.50 0.83
C VAL A 256 9.56 -14.61 -0.33
N PHE A 257 8.97 -13.42 -0.47
CA PHE A 257 9.34 -12.48 -1.51
C PHE A 257 10.48 -11.52 -1.13
N SER A 258 11.04 -11.60 0.09
CA SER A 258 12.12 -10.72 0.54
C SER A 258 13.37 -10.81 -0.34
N PRO A 259 13.84 -11.99 -0.80
CA PRO A 259 14.96 -12.09 -1.76
C PRO A 259 14.72 -11.43 -3.12
N PHE A 260 13.48 -11.02 -3.39
CA PHE A 260 13.08 -10.31 -4.60
C PHE A 260 12.78 -8.82 -4.33
N GLY A 261 13.18 -8.31 -3.16
CA GLY A 261 13.05 -6.90 -2.79
C GLY A 261 11.79 -6.52 -2.00
N VAL A 262 10.97 -7.49 -1.59
CA VAL A 262 9.78 -7.21 -0.77
C VAL A 262 10.19 -6.90 0.67
N TYR A 263 10.23 -5.62 1.00
CA TYR A 263 10.61 -5.16 2.34
C TYR A 263 9.50 -5.29 3.38
N SER A 264 8.23 -5.20 2.98
CA SER A 264 7.07 -5.41 3.85
C SER A 264 5.77 -5.57 3.06
N VAL A 265 4.84 -6.35 3.60
CA VAL A 265 3.42 -6.36 3.21
C VAL A 265 2.60 -6.36 4.50
N GLY A 266 1.60 -5.48 4.56
CA GLY A 266 0.77 -5.30 5.74
C GLY A 266 -0.64 -4.85 5.40
N ILE A 267 -1.45 -4.60 6.42
CA ILE A 267 -2.85 -4.21 6.24
C ILE A 267 -2.94 -2.72 5.89
N ALA A 268 -3.62 -2.39 4.81
CA ALA A 268 -3.81 -1.02 4.37
C ALA A 268 -4.86 -0.30 5.23
N ALA A 269 -4.66 0.99 5.46
CA ALA A 269 -5.62 1.84 6.16
C ALA A 269 -6.38 2.77 5.20
N ILE A 270 -5.65 3.61 4.45
CA ILE A 270 -6.23 4.66 3.60
C ILE A 270 -6.98 4.07 2.41
N THR A 271 -6.29 3.26 1.61
CA THR A 271 -6.86 2.66 0.40
C THR A 271 -7.93 1.61 0.73
N ALA A 272 -7.80 0.94 1.89
CA ALA A 272 -8.82 0.01 2.38
C ALA A 272 -10.15 0.72 2.69
N ALA A 273 -10.11 1.95 3.21
CA ALA A 273 -11.31 2.74 3.49
C ALA A 273 -12.13 3.02 2.23
N ILE A 274 -11.49 3.15 1.07
CA ILE A 274 -12.16 3.32 -0.23
C ILE A 274 -12.99 2.06 -0.56
N CYS A 275 -12.37 0.88 -0.46
CA CYS A 275 -13.06 -0.40 -0.69
C CYS A 275 -14.13 -0.70 0.37
N GLN A 276 -14.01 -0.12 1.57
CA GLN A 276 -14.95 -0.29 2.68
C GLN A 276 -16.11 0.73 2.66
N SER A 277 -16.05 1.74 1.78
CA SER A 277 -17.06 2.80 1.66
C SER A 277 -18.39 2.28 1.10
N PRO A 278 -19.54 2.85 1.49
CA PRO A 278 -20.83 2.62 0.83
C PRO A 278 -20.83 2.92 -0.68
N GLU A 279 -19.89 3.73 -1.16
CA GLU A 279 -19.72 4.04 -2.58
C GLU A 279 -19.13 2.86 -3.36
N ALA A 280 -18.37 1.98 -2.71
CA ALA A 280 -17.78 0.80 -3.34
C ALA A 280 -18.84 -0.29 -3.59
N HIS A 281 -19.74 -0.49 -2.63
CA HIS A 281 -20.93 -1.34 -2.79
C HIS A 281 -22.00 -0.95 -1.75
N PRO A 282 -23.29 -0.85 -2.16
CA PRO A 282 -24.38 -0.52 -1.24
C PRO A 282 -24.50 -1.55 -0.10
N ASP A 283 -24.50 -2.83 -0.47
CA ASP A 283 -24.45 -3.95 0.48
C ASP A 283 -23.06 -4.06 1.11
N LYS A 284 -23.01 -3.97 2.45
CA LYS A 284 -21.80 -4.06 3.26
C LYS A 284 -21.11 -5.41 3.12
N ASP A 285 -21.86 -6.49 2.95
CA ASP A 285 -21.35 -7.87 2.90
C ASP A 285 -20.83 -8.26 1.51
N GLN A 286 -20.93 -7.34 0.54
CA GLN A 286 -20.41 -7.49 -0.82
C GLN A 286 -19.21 -6.57 -1.10
N ARG A 287 -18.84 -5.68 -0.16
CA ARG A 287 -17.71 -4.74 -0.35
C ARG A 287 -16.36 -5.42 -0.52
N TRP A 288 -16.22 -6.68 -0.09
CA TRP A 288 -15.04 -7.50 -0.36
C TRP A 288 -14.78 -7.66 -1.87
N LEU A 289 -15.79 -7.53 -2.74
CA LEU A 289 -15.61 -7.53 -4.19
C LEU A 289 -14.73 -6.35 -4.65
N ALA A 290 -14.80 -5.18 -4.01
CA ALA A 290 -13.97 -4.03 -4.38
C ALA A 290 -12.49 -4.29 -4.10
N ALA A 291 -12.19 -4.91 -2.94
CA ALA A 291 -10.83 -5.34 -2.61
C ALA A 291 -10.34 -6.46 -3.53
N ALA A 292 -11.21 -7.39 -3.95
CA ALA A 292 -10.85 -8.43 -4.90
C ALA A 292 -10.52 -7.86 -6.29
N VAL A 293 -11.26 -6.85 -6.75
CA VAL A 293 -10.99 -6.18 -8.03
C VAL A 293 -9.71 -5.35 -7.98
N ALA A 294 -9.36 -4.77 -6.82
CA ALA A 294 -8.09 -4.08 -6.63
C ALA A 294 -6.85 -4.97 -6.92
N VAL A 295 -7.02 -6.28 -7.07
CA VAL A 295 -5.95 -7.22 -7.41
C VAL A 295 -5.96 -7.62 -8.88
N MET A 296 -7.07 -7.41 -9.59
CA MET A 296 -7.15 -7.81 -10.98
C MET A 296 -6.27 -6.88 -11.81
N PRO A 297 -5.34 -7.42 -12.63
CA PRO A 297 -4.67 -6.59 -13.62
C PRO A 297 -5.77 -6.01 -14.51
N VAL A 298 -5.78 -4.68 -14.62
CA VAL A 298 -6.58 -3.99 -15.63
C VAL A 298 -5.97 -4.40 -16.97
N SER A 299 -6.54 -5.46 -17.53
CA SER A 299 -6.20 -6.02 -18.84
C SER A 299 -6.43 -5.01 -19.96
#